data_AF-K7GIN1-F1
#
_entry.id   AF-K7GIN1-F1
#
_cell.length_a   1.000
_cell.length_b   1.000
_cell.length_c   1.000
_cell.angle_alpha   90.00
_cell.angle_beta   90.00
_cell.angle_gamma   90.00
#
_symmetry.space_group_name_H-M   'P 1'
#
loop_
_entity.id
_entity.type
_entity.pdbx_description
1 polymer ?
#
loop_
_entity_poly.entity_id
_entity_poly.type
_entity_poly.pdbx_seq_one_letter_code
_entity_poly.pdbx_strand_id
1 'polypeptide(L)'
;MSMILFACVVRVRDGLPLSASTDFHLNKDFLECRKRLKALSLILAQYPDRGTATGRGFSIHFHSSGDIACMGICSSSYPTVMAFCFLEELHWKFSASYDTTSTSLATRPYAFLEFDNVIQKVKYHFNYTSCSQMKNNLEKIQEDLKFHPPVLLKLEDTELMNGMINGHIEVHVGSEVPSYRMQPVTPLGILSLVLNIMCGALNLIRGVHLAEYSFQEDHEGVGNVIAFLLSFLACIFQCCLFLFHSSAKKMKAFVLIFSICLCNIYLYGLRNIWQILFHIGVASLSSYQILTRQLMEKQSDFGV
;
A
#
# COMPACT_ATOMS: atom_id res chain seq x y z
N MET A 1 11.95 2.47 -28.43
CA MET A 1 12.40 3.88 -28.46
C MET A 1 13.12 4.17 -27.16
N SER A 2 14.20 4.95 -27.23
CA SER A 2 15.00 5.37 -26.08
C SER A 2 14.27 6.47 -25.32
N MET A 3 13.80 6.21 -24.09
CA MET A 3 13.01 7.18 -23.32
C MET A 3 13.07 6.95 -21.80
N ILE A 4 12.79 8.02 -21.06
CA ILE A 4 12.47 8.03 -19.64
C ILE A 4 10.98 7.71 -19.48
N LEU A 5 10.65 6.69 -18.68
CA LEU A 5 9.30 6.13 -18.58
C LEU A 5 8.59 6.51 -17.28
N PHE A 6 9.37 6.65 -16.20
CA PHE A 6 8.87 6.95 -14.87
C PHE A 6 9.93 7.69 -14.08
N ALA A 7 9.51 8.59 -13.19
CA ALA A 7 10.39 9.23 -12.24
C ALA A 7 9.69 9.48 -10.91
N CYS A 8 10.45 9.46 -9.83
CA CYS A 8 9.95 9.79 -8.51
C CYS A 8 11.00 10.48 -7.66
N VAL A 9 10.51 11.22 -6.67
CA VAL A 9 11.30 11.84 -5.62
C VAL A 9 10.98 11.10 -4.33
N VAL A 10 12.01 10.66 -3.62
CA VAL A 10 11.90 9.89 -2.37
C VAL A 10 12.77 10.51 -1.30
N ARG A 11 12.43 10.27 -0.04
CA ARG A 11 13.31 10.60 1.09
C ARG A 11 14.35 9.50 1.29
N VAL A 12 15.61 9.87 1.45
CA VAL A 12 16.75 8.92 1.44
C VAL A 12 16.71 7.99 2.65
N ARG A 13 16.38 8.51 3.83
CA ARG A 13 16.48 7.77 5.10
C ARG A 13 15.56 6.56 5.22
N ASP A 14 14.40 6.61 4.57
CA ASP A 14 13.32 5.62 4.74
C ASP A 14 12.63 5.23 3.42
N GLY A 15 13.05 5.81 2.30
CA GLY A 15 12.43 5.58 0.99
C GLY A 15 11.00 6.09 0.87
N LEU A 16 10.54 7.00 1.74
CA LEU A 16 9.19 7.55 1.68
C LEU A 16 9.00 8.26 0.32
N PRO A 17 8.03 7.86 -0.52
CA PRO A 17 7.77 8.55 -1.77
C PRO A 17 7.17 9.93 -1.49
N LEU A 18 7.82 10.96 -2.00
CA LEU A 18 7.42 12.37 -1.84
C LEU A 18 6.56 12.83 -3.01
N SER A 19 6.95 12.45 -4.24
CA SER A 19 6.20 12.68 -5.47
C SER A 19 6.62 11.69 -6.55
N ALA A 20 5.77 11.45 -7.55
CA ALA A 20 6.08 10.55 -8.67
C ALA A 20 5.24 10.85 -9.90
N SER A 21 5.75 10.44 -11.07
CA SER A 21 5.02 10.57 -12.32
C SER A 21 3.82 9.61 -12.41
N THR A 22 2.65 10.10 -12.81
CA THR A 22 1.42 9.30 -12.94
C THR A 22 1.25 8.68 -14.33
N ASP A 23 2.26 7.98 -14.82
CA ASP A 23 2.22 7.34 -16.15
C ASP A 23 1.65 5.92 -16.06
N PHE A 24 0.69 5.62 -16.92
CA PHE A 24 0.11 4.28 -17.00
C PHE A 24 0.89 3.40 -17.97
N HIS A 25 1.46 2.31 -17.45
CA HIS A 25 2.23 1.32 -18.22
C HIS A 25 1.75 -0.10 -17.89
N LEU A 26 1.31 -0.85 -18.89
CA LEU A 26 0.83 -2.24 -18.76
C LEU A 26 1.92 -3.29 -18.94
N ASN A 27 3.14 -2.89 -19.32
CA ASN A 27 4.23 -3.81 -19.56
C ASN A 27 4.64 -4.50 -18.25
N LYS A 28 4.63 -5.84 -18.23
CA LYS A 28 4.97 -6.65 -17.04
C LYS A 28 6.40 -6.41 -16.54
N ASP A 29 7.36 -6.31 -17.44
CA ASP A 29 8.77 -6.05 -17.12
C ASP A 29 8.94 -4.66 -16.49
N PHE A 30 8.17 -3.67 -16.96
CA PHE A 30 8.12 -2.35 -16.35
C PHE A 30 7.54 -2.39 -14.93
N LEU A 31 6.44 -3.13 -14.72
CA LEU A 31 5.83 -3.27 -13.40
C LEU A 31 6.77 -3.97 -12.41
N GLU A 32 7.54 -4.95 -12.88
CA GLU A 32 8.58 -5.60 -12.09
C GLU A 32 9.74 -4.63 -11.78
N CYS A 33 10.20 -3.87 -12.77
CA CYS A 33 11.20 -2.82 -12.59
C CYS A 33 10.74 -1.78 -11.55
N ARG A 34 9.46 -1.37 -11.58
CA ARG A 34 8.88 -0.45 -10.60
C ARG A 34 8.85 -1.02 -9.18
N LYS A 35 8.60 -2.33 -9.03
CA LYS A 35 8.72 -3.01 -7.72
C LYS A 35 10.17 -2.98 -7.20
N ARG A 36 11.14 -3.23 -8.08
CA ARG A 36 12.56 -3.16 -7.73
C ARG A 36 13.01 -1.74 -7.38
N LEU A 37 12.54 -0.73 -8.11
CA LEU A 37 12.78 0.68 -7.78
C LEU A 37 12.30 1.00 -6.37
N LYS A 38 11.10 0.53 -6.00
CA LYS A 38 10.58 0.70 -4.64
C LYS A 38 11.41 -0.03 -3.58
N ALA A 39 11.94 -1.21 -3.88
CA ALA A 39 12.85 -1.90 -2.95
C ALA A 39 14.16 -1.12 -2.79
N LEU A 40 14.72 -0.64 -3.89
CA LEU A 40 15.94 0.17 -3.89
C LEU A 40 15.75 1.47 -3.11
N SER A 41 14.60 2.14 -3.23
CA SER A 41 14.33 3.39 -2.50
C SER A 41 14.43 3.24 -0.98
N LEU A 42 14.14 2.05 -0.43
CA LEU A 42 14.19 1.78 1.01
C LEU A 42 15.61 1.64 1.55
N ILE A 43 16.59 1.36 0.68
CA ILE A 43 17.98 1.09 1.08
C ILE A 43 18.97 2.09 0.47
N LEU A 44 18.47 3.21 -0.07
CA LEU A 44 19.29 4.24 -0.72
C LEU A 44 20.39 4.80 0.19
N ALA A 45 20.13 4.90 1.49
CA ALA A 45 21.11 5.38 2.48
C ALA A 45 22.39 4.52 2.56
N GLN A 46 22.37 3.29 2.03
CA GLN A 46 23.54 2.40 1.99
C GLN A 46 24.40 2.60 0.75
N TYR A 47 23.90 3.31 -0.26
CA TYR A 47 24.57 3.53 -1.53
C TYR A 47 25.07 4.97 -1.63
N PRO A 48 26.10 5.24 -2.46
CA PRO A 48 26.56 6.59 -2.70
C PRO A 48 25.52 7.42 -3.46
N ASP A 49 25.81 8.70 -3.63
CA ASP A 49 24.93 9.71 -4.22
C ASP A 49 24.45 9.41 -5.64
N ARG A 50 25.06 8.47 -6.36
CA ARG A 50 24.63 8.05 -7.69
C ARG A 50 24.78 6.55 -7.90
N GLY A 51 23.78 5.97 -8.54
CA GLY A 51 23.85 4.58 -8.97
C GLY A 51 22.92 4.25 -10.12
N THR A 52 23.22 3.14 -10.77
CA THR A 52 22.45 2.58 -11.88
C THR A 52 22.22 1.10 -11.60
N ALA A 53 20.96 0.69 -11.58
CA ALA A 53 20.57 -0.71 -11.49
C ALA A 53 20.05 -1.18 -12.85
N THR A 54 20.79 -2.07 -13.52
CA THR A 54 20.47 -2.54 -14.88
C THR A 54 19.62 -3.80 -14.85
N GLY A 55 18.62 -3.88 -15.74
CA GLY A 55 17.70 -5.02 -15.84
C GLY A 55 17.33 -5.34 -17.29
N ARG A 56 16.42 -6.30 -17.47
CA ARG A 56 15.91 -6.69 -18.79
C ARG A 56 15.04 -5.58 -19.39
N GLY A 57 15.57 -4.89 -20.41
CA GLY A 57 14.86 -3.85 -21.16
C GLY A 57 14.76 -2.47 -20.50
N PHE A 58 14.91 -2.40 -19.17
CA PHE A 58 14.87 -1.18 -18.39
C PHE A 58 16.07 -1.05 -17.44
N SER A 59 16.43 0.19 -17.13
CA SER A 59 17.44 0.54 -16.12
C SER A 59 16.86 1.56 -15.15
N ILE A 60 17.22 1.41 -13.88
CA ILE A 60 16.88 2.36 -12.81
C ILE A 60 18.11 3.21 -12.56
N HIS A 61 17.94 4.53 -12.59
CA HIS A 61 18.99 5.47 -12.18
C HIS A 61 18.51 6.21 -10.94
N PHE A 62 19.41 6.49 -10.00
CA PHE A 62 19.12 7.31 -8.84
C PHE A 62 20.22 8.32 -8.59
N HIS A 63 19.82 9.50 -8.12
CA HIS A 63 20.71 10.54 -7.65
C HIS A 63 20.19 11.06 -6.30
N SER A 64 21.00 10.89 -5.26
CA SER A 64 20.75 11.35 -3.90
C SER A 64 21.57 12.61 -3.62
N SER A 65 20.97 13.59 -2.96
CA SER A 65 21.67 14.75 -2.41
C SER A 65 20.88 15.31 -1.23
N GLY A 66 21.52 15.32 -0.06
CA GLY A 66 20.87 15.61 1.21
C GLY A 66 19.89 14.51 1.64
N ASP A 67 18.73 14.89 2.15
CA ASP A 67 17.68 13.93 2.61
C ASP A 67 16.79 13.44 1.45
N ILE A 68 17.06 13.84 0.21
CA ILE A 68 16.18 13.58 -0.94
C ILE A 68 16.95 12.89 -2.06
N ALA A 69 16.29 11.93 -2.70
CA ALA A 69 16.78 11.29 -3.90
C ALA A 69 15.75 11.35 -5.02
N CYS A 70 16.23 11.62 -6.24
CA CYS A 70 15.46 11.46 -7.46
C CYS A 70 15.81 10.10 -8.08
N MET A 71 14.80 9.35 -8.47
CA MET A 71 14.94 8.05 -9.15
C MET A 71 14.16 8.04 -10.45
N GLY A 72 14.65 7.31 -11.46
CA GLY A 72 13.99 7.19 -12.75
C GLY A 72 14.12 5.81 -13.37
N ILE A 73 13.08 5.37 -14.08
CA ILE A 73 13.10 4.17 -14.92
C ILE A 73 13.24 4.62 -16.36
N CYS A 74 14.30 4.15 -17.03
CA CYS A 74 14.57 4.43 -18.42
C CYS A 74 14.62 3.13 -19.21
N SER A 75 14.35 3.18 -20.52
CA SER A 75 14.72 2.08 -21.42
C SER A 75 16.24 1.85 -21.36
N SER A 76 16.72 0.61 -21.43
CA SER A 76 18.17 0.33 -21.35
C SER A 76 19.01 0.95 -22.48
N SER A 77 18.37 1.42 -23.57
CA SER A 77 19.03 2.19 -24.63
C SER A 77 19.05 3.70 -24.38
N TYR A 78 18.58 4.17 -23.22
CA TYR A 78 18.64 5.58 -22.83
C TYR A 78 20.04 5.94 -22.35
N PRO A 79 20.66 7.02 -22.86
CA PRO A 79 22.02 7.39 -22.45
C PRO A 79 22.09 7.68 -20.95
N THR A 80 22.97 6.97 -20.22
CA THR A 80 23.13 7.12 -18.77
C THR A 80 23.41 8.56 -18.35
N VAL A 81 24.25 9.28 -19.10
CA VAL A 81 24.57 10.69 -18.81
C VAL A 81 23.30 11.56 -18.86
N MET A 82 22.44 11.33 -19.86
CA MET A 82 21.16 12.04 -19.98
C MET A 82 20.21 11.70 -18.83
N ALA A 83 20.22 10.46 -18.35
CA ALA A 83 19.43 10.07 -17.18
C ALA A 83 19.88 10.83 -15.93
N PHE A 84 21.19 10.97 -15.69
CA PHE A 84 21.69 11.76 -14.56
C PHE A 84 21.42 13.26 -14.72
N CYS A 85 21.57 13.81 -15.93
CA CYS A 85 21.16 15.19 -16.26
C CYS A 85 19.69 15.45 -15.88
N PHE A 86 18.82 14.49 -16.19
CA PHE A 86 17.40 14.54 -15.84
C PHE A 86 17.16 14.52 -14.33
N LEU A 87 17.83 13.63 -13.61
CA LEU A 87 17.66 13.50 -12.16
C LEU A 87 18.19 14.72 -11.39
N GLU A 88 19.29 15.33 -11.83
CA GLU A 88 19.80 16.56 -11.23
C GLU A 88 18.85 17.74 -11.46
N GLU A 89 18.27 17.88 -12.65
CA GLU A 89 17.28 18.93 -12.90
C GLU A 89 16.04 18.75 -12.03
N LEU A 90 15.56 17.51 -11.86
CA LEU A 90 14.45 17.22 -10.94
C LEU A 90 14.80 17.57 -9.50
N HIS A 91 16.00 17.18 -9.04
CA HIS A 91 16.45 17.48 -7.69
C HIS A 91 16.51 18.98 -7.43
N TRP A 92 17.10 19.75 -8.36
CA TRP A 92 17.16 21.20 -8.27
C TRP A 92 15.76 21.83 -8.22
N LYS A 93 14.85 21.42 -9.12
CA LYS A 93 13.47 21.93 -9.17
C LYS A 93 12.72 21.60 -7.89
N PHE A 94 12.90 20.40 -7.33
CA PHE A 94 12.24 19.99 -6.09
C PHE A 94 12.76 20.82 -4.90
N SER A 95 14.08 20.94 -4.77
CA SER A 95 14.74 21.71 -3.72
C SER A 95 14.42 23.20 -3.78
N ALA A 96 14.16 23.74 -4.98
CA ALA A 96 13.72 25.12 -5.16
C ALA A 96 12.21 25.33 -4.88
N SER A 97 11.41 24.26 -4.90
CA SER A 97 9.95 24.34 -4.73
C SER A 97 9.51 24.05 -3.29
N TYR A 98 10.28 23.27 -2.54
CA TYR A 98 9.89 22.79 -1.21
C TYR A 98 11.01 22.93 -0.20
N ASP A 99 10.64 23.38 1.01
CA ASP A 99 11.58 23.52 2.11
C ASP A 99 12.05 22.16 2.63
N THR A 100 13.32 22.08 2.99
CA THR A 100 13.96 20.88 3.54
C THR A 100 13.25 20.38 4.81
N THR A 101 12.80 21.29 5.68
CA THR A 101 12.04 20.96 6.91
C THR A 101 10.70 20.29 6.60
N SER A 102 9.97 20.77 5.59
CA SER A 102 8.69 20.18 5.21
C SER A 102 8.86 18.75 4.70
N THR A 103 9.96 18.51 3.97
CA THR A 103 10.28 17.20 3.40
C THR A 103 10.76 16.21 4.46
N SER A 104 11.55 16.68 5.44
CA SER A 104 12.03 15.85 6.54
C SER A 104 10.93 15.49 7.54
N LEU A 105 9.89 16.33 7.69
CA LEU A 105 8.75 16.07 8.58
C LEU A 105 7.59 15.32 7.90
N ALA A 106 7.62 15.15 6.57
CA ALA A 106 6.56 14.45 5.86
C ALA A 106 6.39 13.00 6.37
N THR A 107 5.16 12.60 6.68
CA THR A 107 4.82 11.24 7.13
C THR A 107 3.93 10.50 6.14
N ARG A 108 3.20 11.24 5.29
CA ARG A 108 2.28 10.67 4.31
C ARG A 108 2.99 10.39 2.98
N PRO A 109 2.81 9.21 2.37
CA PRO A 109 3.22 8.95 1.00
C PRO A 109 2.60 9.95 0.02
N TYR A 110 3.41 10.46 -0.91
CA TYR A 110 3.04 11.45 -1.92
C TYR A 110 2.54 12.78 -1.34
N ALA A 111 3.15 13.24 -0.25
CA ALA A 111 2.83 14.53 0.36
C ALA A 111 3.00 15.73 -0.59
N PHE A 112 3.81 15.58 -1.65
CA PHE A 112 4.14 16.63 -2.63
C PHE A 112 3.64 16.24 -4.03
N LEU A 113 2.41 15.72 -4.13
CA LEU A 113 1.82 15.23 -5.37
C LEU A 113 1.76 16.27 -6.50
N GLU A 114 1.67 17.56 -6.17
CA GLU A 114 1.61 18.64 -7.17
C GLU A 114 2.87 18.75 -8.03
N PHE A 115 4.00 18.26 -7.49
CA PHE A 115 5.28 18.22 -8.19
C PHE A 115 5.29 17.29 -9.41
N ASP A 116 4.33 16.37 -9.55
CA ASP A 116 4.15 15.56 -10.77
C ASP A 116 4.09 16.44 -12.03
N ASN A 117 3.44 17.60 -11.96
CA ASN A 117 3.40 18.56 -13.07
C ASN A 117 4.80 19.01 -13.53
N VAL A 118 5.74 19.16 -12.59
CA VAL A 118 7.13 19.50 -12.89
C VAL A 118 7.84 18.28 -13.46
N ILE A 119 7.65 17.10 -12.86
CA ILE A 119 8.23 15.85 -13.35
C ILE A 119 7.84 15.60 -14.81
N GLN A 120 6.55 15.74 -15.16
CA GLN A 120 6.06 15.54 -16.52
C GLN A 120 6.67 16.54 -17.51
N LYS A 121 6.77 17.83 -17.14
CA LYS A 121 7.39 18.86 -17.99
C LYS A 121 8.87 18.56 -18.27
N VAL A 122 9.64 18.26 -17.22
CA VAL A 122 11.06 17.93 -17.36
C VAL A 122 11.22 16.64 -18.16
N LYS A 123 10.48 15.57 -17.84
CA LYS A 123 10.52 14.31 -18.58
C LYS A 123 10.19 14.48 -20.07
N TYR A 124 9.19 15.30 -20.40
CA TYR A 124 8.85 15.63 -21.78
C TYR A 124 10.03 16.30 -22.51
N HIS A 125 10.68 17.27 -21.87
CA HIS A 125 11.83 17.96 -22.43
C HIS A 125 12.97 17.00 -22.79
N PHE A 126 13.31 16.07 -21.89
CA PHE A 126 14.40 15.11 -22.10
C PHE A 126 14.08 13.96 -23.06
N ASN A 127 12.80 13.68 -23.28
CA ASN A 127 12.37 12.65 -24.22
C ASN A 127 12.17 13.18 -25.65
N TYR A 128 11.75 14.43 -25.82
CA TYR A 128 11.24 14.93 -27.11
C TYR A 128 11.87 16.23 -27.60
N THR A 129 12.59 16.98 -26.77
CA THR A 129 13.24 18.23 -27.19
C THR A 129 14.72 18.01 -27.46
N SER A 130 15.25 18.58 -28.54
CA SER A 130 16.70 18.49 -28.84
C SER A 130 17.52 19.22 -27.77
N CYS A 131 18.39 18.51 -27.07
CA CYS A 131 19.25 18.95 -25.95
C CYS A 131 20.34 20.00 -26.29
N SER A 132 20.14 20.82 -27.33
CA SER A 132 21.08 21.89 -27.71
C SER A 132 21.39 22.84 -26.54
N GLN A 133 20.40 23.12 -25.69
CA GLN A 133 20.55 23.98 -24.51
C GLN A 133 21.22 23.28 -23.30
N MET A 134 21.43 21.97 -23.37
CA MET A 134 21.91 21.16 -22.24
C MET A 134 23.41 20.84 -22.31
N LYS A 135 24.11 21.25 -23.37
CA LYS A 135 25.54 20.91 -23.61
C LYS A 135 26.43 21.20 -22.41
N ASN A 136 26.28 22.38 -21.78
CA ASN A 136 27.12 22.77 -20.66
C ASN A 136 26.89 21.89 -19.41
N ASN A 137 25.64 21.48 -19.12
CA ASN A 137 25.35 20.58 -18.02
C ASN A 137 25.80 19.14 -18.34
N LEU A 138 25.64 18.74 -19.60
CA LEU A 138 26.03 17.43 -20.10
C LEU A 138 27.53 17.20 -19.96
N GLU A 139 28.36 18.17 -20.36
CA GLU A 139 29.82 18.08 -20.25
C GLU A 139 30.27 17.95 -18.80
N LYS A 140 29.70 18.78 -17.91
CA LYS A 140 30.00 18.74 -16.47
C LYS A 140 29.65 17.37 -15.86
N ILE A 141 28.44 16.87 -16.10
CA ILE A 141 28.00 15.57 -15.58
C ILE A 141 28.81 14.44 -16.20
N GLN A 142 29.17 14.55 -17.48
CA GLN A 142 30.01 13.56 -18.15
C GLN A 142 31.42 13.50 -17.56
N GLU A 143 32.04 14.65 -17.25
CA GLU A 143 33.31 14.70 -16.54
C GLU A 143 33.17 14.13 -15.13
N ASP A 144 32.17 14.55 -14.37
CA ASP A 144 31.95 14.09 -13.01
C ASP A 144 31.69 12.57 -12.95
N LEU A 145 30.94 12.00 -13.91
CA LEU A 145 30.75 10.54 -14.02
C LEU A 145 32.03 9.79 -14.40
N LYS A 146 33.02 10.45 -15.02
CA LYS A 146 34.34 9.84 -15.26
C LYS A 146 35.17 9.79 -13.97
N PHE A 147 35.10 10.83 -13.15
CA PHE A 147 35.84 10.89 -11.88
C PHE A 147 35.14 10.09 -10.76
N HIS A 148 33.81 10.07 -10.76
CA HIS A 148 32.95 9.42 -9.78
C HIS A 148 31.90 8.56 -10.51
N PRO A 149 32.28 7.36 -10.98
CA PRO A 149 31.36 6.49 -11.68
C PRO A 149 30.19 6.07 -10.77
N PRO A 150 28.96 5.99 -11.31
CA PRO A 150 27.81 5.58 -10.52
C PRO A 150 27.97 4.12 -10.13
N VAL A 151 27.53 3.76 -8.91
CA VAL A 151 27.54 2.36 -8.49
C VAL A 151 26.63 1.55 -9.39
N LEU A 152 27.18 0.49 -9.98
CA LEU A 152 26.45 -0.43 -10.84
C LEU A 152 25.89 -1.56 -9.99
N LEU A 153 24.57 -1.68 -9.97
CA LEU A 153 23.83 -2.73 -9.28
C LEU A 153 23.23 -3.68 -10.32
N LYS A 154 23.32 -5.00 -10.11
CA LYS A 154 22.55 -5.93 -10.94
C LYS A 154 21.17 -6.10 -10.32
N LEU A 155 20.12 -5.86 -11.11
CA LEU A 155 18.72 -6.05 -10.65
C LEU A 155 18.37 -7.52 -10.36
N GLU A 156 19.27 -8.45 -10.68
CA GLU A 156 19.14 -9.89 -10.47
C GLU A 156 19.75 -10.35 -9.13
N ASP A 157 20.46 -9.47 -8.42
CA ASP A 157 21.10 -9.84 -7.16
C ASP A 157 20.01 -10.06 -6.09
N THR A 158 19.92 -11.32 -5.66
CA THR A 158 19.05 -11.86 -4.60
C THR A 158 19.11 -11.04 -3.29
N GLU A 159 20.11 -10.19 -3.13
CA GLU A 159 20.33 -9.30 -1.97
C GLU A 159 19.29 -8.17 -1.86
N LEU A 160 18.87 -7.55 -2.98
CA LEU A 160 17.82 -6.51 -2.98
C LEU A 160 16.46 -7.09 -2.55
N MET A 161 16.25 -8.38 -2.82
CA MET A 161 15.05 -9.13 -2.44
C MET A 161 15.17 -9.74 -1.04
N ASN A 162 16.37 -10.13 -0.62
CA ASN A 162 16.66 -10.62 0.74
C ASN A 162 16.60 -9.51 1.80
N GLY A 163 16.83 -8.24 1.45
CA GLY A 163 16.49 -7.12 2.34
C GLY A 163 15.00 -7.09 2.72
N MET A 164 14.14 -7.64 1.87
CA MET A 164 12.70 -7.81 2.12
C MET A 164 12.34 -9.15 2.81
N ILE A 165 13.26 -10.11 2.87
CA ILE A 165 13.06 -11.43 3.52
C ILE A 165 13.73 -11.48 4.91
N ASN A 166 14.87 -10.81 5.12
CA ASN A 166 15.62 -10.83 6.37
C ASN A 166 15.53 -9.56 7.21
N GLY A 167 14.96 -8.46 6.71
CA GLY A 167 14.55 -7.30 7.51
C GLY A 167 15.59 -6.78 8.53
N HIS A 168 16.87 -6.81 8.18
CA HIS A 168 17.97 -6.33 9.01
C HIS A 168 18.51 -5.03 8.41
N ILE A 169 17.84 -3.92 8.71
CA ILE A 169 18.45 -2.59 8.74
C ILE A 169 17.99 -1.98 10.06
N GLU A 170 18.86 -2.04 11.06
CA GLU A 170 18.74 -1.19 12.24
C GLU A 170 18.97 0.26 11.80
N VAL A 171 17.89 0.99 11.56
CA VAL A 171 17.89 2.45 11.73
C VAL A 171 17.21 2.72 13.05
N HIS A 172 18.03 2.78 14.09
CA HIS A 172 17.62 3.21 15.41
C HIS A 172 17.57 4.74 15.44
N VAL A 173 16.46 5.37 15.04
CA VAL A 173 15.99 6.67 15.58
C VAL A 173 14.47 6.79 15.38
N GLY A 174 13.74 6.64 16.48
CA GLY A 174 12.59 7.46 16.90
C GLY A 174 11.53 7.86 15.89
N SER A 175 10.59 6.97 15.58
CA SER A 175 9.14 7.22 15.61
C SER A 175 8.45 5.94 15.15
N GLU A 176 7.97 5.15 16.11
CA GLU A 176 7.22 3.92 15.87
C GLU A 176 5.97 4.21 15.04
N VAL A 177 6.01 3.87 13.75
CA VAL A 177 4.80 3.51 13.00
C VAL A 177 4.86 2.00 12.84
N PRO A 178 4.13 1.23 13.67
CA PRO A 178 4.11 -0.21 13.53
C PRO A 178 3.52 -0.54 12.16
N SER A 179 4.31 -1.16 11.29
CA SER A 179 3.78 -1.77 10.07
C SER A 179 2.99 -3.01 10.47
N TYR A 180 1.76 -2.78 10.93
CA TYR A 180 0.84 -3.83 11.33
C TYR A 180 0.43 -4.65 10.10
N ARG A 181 1.07 -5.80 9.90
CA ARG A 181 0.59 -6.82 8.96
C ARG A 181 -0.35 -7.74 9.72
N MET A 182 -1.61 -7.81 9.30
CA MET A 182 -2.56 -8.77 9.86
C MET A 182 -2.04 -10.19 9.59
N GLN A 183 -2.03 -11.05 10.62
CA GLN A 183 -1.60 -12.44 10.49
C GLN A 183 -2.37 -13.12 9.35
N PRO A 184 -1.74 -14.00 8.54
CA PRO A 184 -2.45 -14.78 7.52
C PRO A 184 -3.66 -15.48 8.14
N VAL A 185 -4.76 -15.55 7.37
CA VAL A 185 -6.02 -16.11 7.85
C VAL A 185 -5.83 -17.60 8.13
N THR A 186 -6.13 -18.02 9.35
CA THR A 186 -6.09 -19.44 9.74
C THR A 186 -7.21 -20.22 9.04
N PRO A 187 -7.10 -21.54 8.86
CA PRO A 187 -8.19 -22.35 8.31
C PRO A 187 -9.51 -22.20 9.09
N LEU A 188 -9.42 -22.06 10.42
CA LEU A 188 -10.56 -21.78 11.28
C LEU A 188 -11.16 -20.38 11.04
N GLY A 189 -10.31 -19.39 10.72
CA GLY A 189 -10.75 -18.06 10.30
C GLY A 189 -11.48 -18.08 8.95
N ILE A 190 -11.03 -18.87 7.98
CA ILE A 190 -11.72 -19.07 6.70
C ILE A 190 -13.09 -19.72 6.94
N LEU A 191 -13.15 -20.78 7.75
CA LEU A 191 -14.41 -21.43 8.12
C LEU A 191 -15.38 -20.44 8.77
N SER A 192 -14.90 -19.66 9.74
CA SER A 192 -15.69 -18.62 10.40
C SER A 192 -16.22 -17.58 9.42
N LEU A 193 -15.41 -17.15 8.46
CA LEU A 193 -15.79 -16.17 7.43
C LEU A 193 -16.90 -16.73 6.52
N VAL A 194 -16.74 -17.97 6.04
CA VAL A 194 -17.74 -18.64 5.20
C VAL A 194 -19.08 -18.79 5.93
N LEU A 195 -19.05 -19.24 7.20
CA LEU A 195 -20.25 -19.39 8.01
C LEU A 195 -20.95 -18.04 8.26
N ASN A 196 -20.19 -16.97 8.50
CA ASN A 196 -20.75 -15.64 8.75
C ASN A 196 -21.40 -15.05 7.47
N ILE A 197 -20.76 -15.23 6.31
CA ILE A 197 -21.34 -14.86 5.01
C ILE A 197 -22.64 -15.63 4.76
N MET A 198 -22.66 -16.94 5.04
CA MET A 198 -23.86 -17.76 4.92
C MET A 198 -24.98 -17.26 5.85
N CYS A 199 -24.68 -16.94 7.11
CA CYS A 199 -25.64 -16.36 8.04
C CYS A 199 -26.18 -15.01 7.55
N GLY A 200 -25.33 -14.16 6.98
CA GLY A 200 -25.74 -12.91 6.34
C GLY A 200 -26.72 -13.15 5.18
N ALA A 201 -26.39 -14.06 4.27
CA ALA A 201 -27.26 -14.41 3.14
C ALA A 201 -28.62 -14.93 3.60
N LEU A 202 -28.66 -15.82 4.60
CA LEU A 202 -29.92 -16.33 5.17
C LEU A 202 -30.76 -15.23 5.82
N ASN A 203 -30.11 -14.28 6.52
CA ASN A 203 -30.79 -13.12 7.09
C ASN A 203 -31.39 -12.21 6.00
N LEU A 204 -30.66 -12.00 4.90
CA LEU A 204 -31.12 -11.20 3.76
C LEU A 204 -32.30 -11.86 3.05
N ILE A 205 -32.20 -13.15 2.72
CA ILE A 205 -33.27 -13.89 2.03
C ILE A 205 -34.57 -13.84 2.85
N ARG A 206 -34.50 -14.14 4.16
CA ARG A 206 -35.68 -14.09 5.03
C ARG A 206 -36.20 -12.67 5.23
N GLY A 207 -35.31 -11.68 5.33
CA GLY A 207 -35.68 -10.27 5.47
C GLY A 207 -36.43 -9.75 4.25
N VAL A 208 -35.95 -10.06 3.04
CA VAL A 208 -36.60 -9.66 1.78
C VAL A 208 -37.94 -10.37 1.59
N HIS A 209 -38.00 -11.68 1.83
CA HIS A 209 -39.26 -12.43 1.72
C HIS A 209 -40.32 -11.93 2.72
N LEU A 210 -39.91 -11.57 3.93
CA LEU A 210 -40.82 -11.00 4.93
C LEU A 210 -41.20 -9.55 4.61
N ALA A 211 -40.29 -8.78 3.99
CA ALA A 211 -40.58 -7.43 3.53
C ALA A 211 -41.67 -7.44 2.45
N GLU A 212 -41.52 -8.29 1.44
CA GLU A 212 -42.49 -8.45 0.36
C GLU A 212 -43.89 -8.77 0.91
N TYR A 213 -43.99 -9.68 1.87
CA TYR A 213 -45.24 -9.99 2.56
C TYR A 213 -45.77 -8.82 3.40
N SER A 214 -44.91 -8.15 4.18
CA SER A 214 -45.31 -7.04 5.07
C SER A 214 -45.76 -5.78 4.32
N PHE A 215 -45.30 -5.58 3.08
CA PHE A 215 -45.78 -4.49 2.22
C PHE A 215 -47.20 -4.73 1.71
N GLN A 216 -47.69 -5.96 1.79
CA GLN A 216 -49.02 -6.35 1.31
C GLN A 216 -50.09 -6.33 2.41
N GLU A 217 -49.70 -6.40 3.70
CA GLU A 217 -50.59 -6.40 4.87
C GLU A 217 -50.15 -5.33 5.91
N ASP A 218 -50.78 -4.14 5.88
CA ASP A 218 -50.87 -3.08 6.92
C ASP A 218 -49.76 -3.00 8.03
N HIS A 219 -48.49 -3.04 7.64
CA HIS A 219 -47.31 -2.67 8.45
C HIS A 219 -47.06 -3.42 9.78
N GLU A 220 -47.81 -4.47 10.14
CA GLU A 220 -47.62 -5.19 11.42
C GLU A 220 -46.30 -5.99 11.50
N GLY A 221 -45.57 -6.16 10.39
CA GLY A 221 -44.34 -6.97 10.31
C GLY A 221 -43.01 -6.19 10.20
N VAL A 222 -43.05 -4.85 10.13
CA VAL A 222 -41.87 -4.03 9.76
C VAL A 222 -40.71 -4.19 10.75
N GLY A 223 -41.00 -4.33 12.05
CA GLY A 223 -39.97 -4.55 13.07
C GLY A 223 -39.14 -5.81 12.84
N ASN A 224 -39.80 -6.89 12.39
CA ASN A 224 -39.13 -8.16 12.09
C ASN A 224 -38.23 -8.03 10.85
N VAL A 225 -38.71 -7.33 9.80
CA VAL A 225 -37.92 -7.03 8.59
C VAL A 225 -36.66 -6.25 8.96
N ILE A 226 -36.80 -5.20 9.79
CA ILE A 226 -35.67 -4.41 10.28
C ILE A 226 -34.69 -5.29 11.05
N ALA A 227 -35.15 -6.18 11.92
CA ALA A 227 -34.28 -7.08 12.68
C ALA A 227 -33.50 -8.05 11.78
N PHE A 228 -34.09 -8.57 10.69
CA PHE A 228 -33.39 -9.38 9.69
C PHE A 228 -32.31 -8.58 8.95
N LEU A 229 -32.64 -7.38 8.47
CA LEU A 229 -31.70 -6.52 7.74
C LEU A 229 -30.57 -6.01 8.64
N LEU A 230 -30.89 -5.64 9.88
CA LEU A 230 -29.89 -5.22 10.86
C LEU A 230 -28.93 -6.37 11.20
N SER A 231 -29.43 -7.60 11.33
CA SER A 231 -28.59 -8.79 11.50
C SER A 231 -27.69 -9.05 10.29
N PHE A 232 -28.20 -8.86 9.08
CA PHE A 232 -27.42 -8.99 7.84
C PHE A 232 -26.28 -7.97 7.77
N LEU A 233 -26.57 -6.68 8.02
CA LEU A 233 -25.57 -5.62 8.02
C LEU A 233 -24.51 -5.89 9.10
N ALA A 234 -24.92 -6.31 10.29
CA ALA A 234 -24.00 -6.66 11.36
C ALA A 234 -23.05 -7.82 10.97
N CYS A 235 -23.55 -8.85 10.28
CA CYS A 235 -22.72 -9.93 9.72
C CYS A 235 -21.68 -9.40 8.72
N ILE A 236 -22.07 -8.52 7.79
CA ILE A 236 -21.14 -7.90 6.83
C ILE A 236 -20.07 -7.09 7.58
N PHE A 237 -20.47 -6.24 8.51
CA PHE A 237 -19.53 -5.44 9.29
C PHE A 237 -18.58 -6.31 10.12
N GLN A 238 -19.04 -7.46 10.59
CA GLN A 238 -18.20 -8.43 11.29
C GLN A 238 -17.16 -9.06 10.36
N CYS A 239 -17.54 -9.43 9.13
CA CYS A 239 -16.60 -9.87 8.09
C CYS A 239 -15.58 -8.78 7.72
N CYS A 240 -16.03 -7.54 7.53
CA CYS A 240 -15.15 -6.41 7.26
C CYS A 240 -14.19 -6.15 8.41
N LEU A 241 -14.66 -6.21 9.66
CA LEU A 241 -13.83 -6.04 10.86
C LEU A 241 -12.82 -7.18 11.03
N PHE A 242 -13.14 -8.38 10.55
CA PHE A 242 -12.20 -9.48 10.49
C PHE A 242 -11.11 -9.25 9.44
N LEU A 243 -11.45 -8.73 8.26
CA LEU A 243 -10.51 -8.55 7.13
C LEU A 243 -9.65 -7.28 7.23
N PHE A 244 -10.18 -6.19 7.76
CA PHE A 244 -9.54 -4.87 7.77
C PHE A 244 -9.14 -4.41 9.18
N HIS A 245 -8.01 -3.71 9.27
CA HIS A 245 -7.53 -3.13 10.53
C HIS A 245 -8.44 -1.98 11.00
N SER A 246 -8.81 -1.98 12.29
CA SER A 246 -9.54 -0.89 12.93
C SER A 246 -9.02 -0.63 14.35
N SER A 247 -8.77 0.63 14.69
CA SER A 247 -8.26 1.08 16.01
C SER A 247 -9.18 0.70 17.17
N ALA A 248 -10.50 0.68 16.96
CA ALA A 248 -11.50 0.30 17.96
C ALA A 248 -12.04 -1.13 17.78
N LYS A 249 -11.21 -2.10 17.37
CA LYS A 249 -11.69 -3.46 17.00
C LYS A 249 -12.48 -4.17 18.11
N LYS A 250 -12.08 -4.03 19.37
CA LYS A 250 -12.76 -4.69 20.51
C LYS A 250 -14.16 -4.13 20.74
N MET A 251 -14.28 -2.80 20.78
CA MET A 251 -15.57 -2.12 20.95
C MET A 251 -16.51 -2.42 19.78
N LYS A 252 -16.00 -2.33 18.54
CA LYS A 252 -16.79 -2.64 17.34
C LYS A 252 -17.25 -4.10 17.31
N ALA A 253 -16.39 -5.05 17.66
CA ALA A 253 -16.75 -6.47 17.74
C ALA A 253 -17.84 -6.73 18.80
N PHE A 254 -17.73 -6.09 19.97
CA PHE A 254 -18.72 -6.22 21.05
C PHE A 254 -20.08 -5.65 20.66
N VAL A 255 -20.11 -4.47 20.03
CA VAL A 255 -21.35 -3.86 19.52
C VAL A 255 -22.01 -4.76 18.47
N LEU A 256 -21.23 -5.33 17.55
CA LEU A 256 -21.74 -6.18 16.50
C LEU A 256 -22.32 -7.49 17.04
N ILE A 257 -21.63 -8.19 17.94
CA ILE A 257 -22.17 -9.44 18.53
C ILE A 257 -23.42 -9.17 19.36
N PHE A 258 -23.43 -8.09 20.14
CA PHE A 258 -24.61 -7.71 20.93
C PHE A 258 -25.81 -7.39 20.04
N SER A 259 -25.59 -6.63 18.96
CA SER A 259 -26.62 -6.34 17.95
C SER A 259 -27.16 -7.62 17.31
N ILE A 260 -26.28 -8.56 16.93
CA ILE A 260 -26.70 -9.84 16.33
C ILE A 260 -27.52 -10.66 17.34
N CYS A 261 -27.09 -10.75 18.61
CA CYS A 261 -27.83 -11.45 19.65
C CYS A 261 -29.21 -10.85 19.87
N LEU A 262 -29.30 -9.53 20.05
CA LEU A 262 -30.59 -8.84 20.24
C LEU A 262 -31.53 -9.06 19.07
N CYS A 263 -31.05 -8.91 17.83
CA CYS A 263 -31.89 -9.12 16.65
C CYS A 263 -32.36 -10.57 16.53
N ASN A 264 -31.49 -11.55 16.83
CA ASN A 264 -31.87 -12.96 16.76
C ASN A 264 -32.84 -13.38 17.88
N ILE A 265 -32.71 -12.79 19.08
CA ILE A 265 -33.65 -12.99 20.19
C ILE A 265 -34.99 -12.32 19.88
N TYR A 266 -34.99 -11.11 19.29
CA TYR A 266 -36.21 -10.43 18.88
C TYR A 266 -37.00 -11.24 17.84
N LEU A 267 -36.30 -11.98 16.97
CA LEU A 267 -36.90 -12.87 15.99
C LEU A 267 -37.33 -14.24 16.56
N TYR A 268 -37.39 -14.39 17.88
CA TYR A 268 -37.93 -15.57 18.54
C TYR A 268 -39.41 -15.75 18.18
N GLY A 269 -39.76 -16.91 17.63
CA GLY A 269 -41.08 -17.18 17.04
C GLY A 269 -41.01 -17.36 15.52
N LEU A 270 -40.26 -16.50 14.81
CA LEU A 270 -39.97 -16.67 13.37
C LEU A 270 -38.76 -17.58 13.13
N ARG A 271 -37.88 -17.71 14.12
CA ARG A 271 -36.75 -18.65 14.12
C ARG A 271 -36.96 -19.70 15.20
N ASN A 272 -36.57 -20.94 14.88
CA ASN A 272 -36.50 -21.98 15.90
C ASN A 272 -35.27 -21.77 16.81
N ILE A 273 -35.29 -22.40 17.98
CA ILE A 273 -34.24 -22.22 18.99
C ILE A 273 -32.86 -22.65 18.45
N TRP A 274 -32.81 -23.69 17.63
CA TRP A 274 -31.58 -24.19 17.01
C TRP A 274 -30.98 -23.21 15.99
N GLN A 275 -31.80 -22.51 15.22
CA GLN A 275 -31.39 -21.47 14.28
C GLN A 275 -30.83 -20.27 15.04
N ILE A 276 -31.51 -19.84 16.11
CA ILE A 276 -31.03 -18.74 16.96
C ILE A 276 -29.67 -19.09 17.55
N LEU A 277 -29.53 -20.28 18.14
CA LEU A 277 -28.25 -20.77 18.68
C LEU A 277 -27.17 -20.87 17.61
N PHE A 278 -27.52 -21.31 16.41
CA PHE A 278 -26.58 -21.37 15.28
C PHE A 278 -26.06 -19.98 14.90
N HIS A 279 -26.95 -19.00 14.70
CA HIS A 279 -26.55 -17.63 14.35
C HIS A 279 -25.72 -16.95 15.45
N ILE A 280 -26.10 -17.14 16.72
CA ILE A 280 -25.33 -16.64 17.87
C ILE A 280 -23.97 -17.34 17.96
N GLY A 281 -23.92 -18.65 17.71
CA GLY A 281 -22.68 -19.44 17.71
C GLY A 281 -21.70 -18.98 16.64
N VAL A 282 -22.17 -18.76 15.41
CA VAL A 282 -21.33 -18.24 14.30
C VAL A 282 -20.86 -16.81 14.59
N ALA A 283 -21.72 -15.95 15.16
CA ALA A 283 -21.34 -14.60 15.55
C ALA A 283 -20.33 -14.58 16.72
N SER A 284 -20.44 -15.54 17.65
CA SER A 284 -19.49 -15.72 18.76
C SER A 284 -18.14 -16.20 18.26
N LEU A 285 -18.12 -17.23 17.40
CA LEU A 285 -16.90 -17.72 16.76
C LEU A 285 -16.20 -16.62 15.95
N SER A 286 -16.96 -15.87 15.15
CA SER A 286 -16.41 -14.77 14.36
C SER A 286 -15.87 -13.64 15.24
N SER A 287 -16.55 -13.31 16.33
CA SER A 287 -16.05 -12.31 17.30
C SER A 287 -14.80 -12.79 18.01
N TYR A 288 -14.76 -14.07 18.40
CA TYR A 288 -13.57 -14.68 18.98
C TYR A 288 -12.39 -14.58 18.01
N GLN A 289 -12.57 -14.94 16.73
CA GLN A 289 -11.53 -14.82 15.69
C GLN A 289 -11.09 -13.36 15.48
N ILE A 290 -11.99 -12.38 15.53
CA ILE A 290 -11.64 -10.94 15.43
C ILE A 290 -10.80 -10.48 16.62
N LEU A 291 -11.12 -10.97 17.82
CA LEU A 291 -10.44 -10.59 19.06
C LEU A 291 -9.08 -11.28 19.21
N THR A 292 -8.97 -12.55 18.79
CA THR A 292 -7.77 -13.37 18.90
C THR A 292 -6.79 -13.14 17.76
N ARG A 293 -7.24 -12.60 16.62
CA ARG A 293 -6.36 -12.16 15.54
C ARG A 293 -5.50 -10.99 16.05
N GLN A 294 -4.30 -11.34 16.50
CA GLN A 294 -3.30 -10.38 16.93
C GLN A 294 -2.73 -9.66 15.72
N LEU A 295 -2.31 -8.42 15.94
CA LEU A 295 -1.40 -7.75 15.03
C LEU A 295 -0.04 -8.38 15.37
N MET A 296 0.58 -9.07 14.42
CA MET A 296 1.96 -9.50 14.64
C MET A 296 2.81 -8.23 14.76
N GLU A 297 3.22 -7.93 15.98
CA GLU A 297 4.49 -7.27 16.20
C GLU A 297 5.57 -8.24 15.72
N LYS A 298 6.53 -7.76 14.94
CA LYS A 298 7.66 -8.58 14.50
C LYS A 298 8.43 -8.96 15.77
N GLN A 299 8.15 -10.15 16.31
CA GLN A 299 8.85 -10.67 17.47
C GLN A 299 10.33 -10.80 17.11
N SER A 300 11.20 -10.18 17.90
CA SER A 300 12.65 -10.30 17.79
C SER A 300 13.04 -11.72 18.17
N ASP A 301 13.21 -12.60 17.19
CA ASP A 301 13.91 -13.86 17.40
C ASP A 301 15.39 -13.54 17.67
N PHE A 302 15.72 -13.42 18.95
CA PHE A 302 17.07 -13.66 19.43
C PHE A 302 17.29 -15.18 19.44
N GLY A 303 18.17 -15.70 18.61
CA GLY A 303 18.67 -17.06 18.82
C GLY A 303 19.37 -17.76 17.67
N VAL A 304 20.72 -17.71 17.75
CA VAL A 304 21.75 -18.72 17.37
C VAL A 304 21.99 -19.01 15.89
#